data_AF-A0A4V1AC90-F1
#
_entry.id   AF-A0A4V1AC90-F1
#
_cell.length_a   1.000
_cell.length_b   1.000
_cell.length_c   1.000
_cell.angle_alpha   90.00
_cell.angle_beta   90.00
_cell.angle_gamma   90.00
#
_symmetry.space_group_name_H-M   'P 1'
#
loop_
_entity.id
_entity.type
_entity.pdbx_description
1 polymer ?
#
loop_
_entity_poly.entity_id
_entity_poly.type
_entity_poly.pdbx_seq_one_letter_code
_entity_poly.pdbx_strand_id
1 'polypeptide(L)' 'MKTQDRENLVKAAQTANLLASDLKALTASADPFLAELSIDLLASAAALEQRLNRLAVLASDS' A
#
# COMPACT_ATOMS: atom_id res chain seq x y z
N MET A 1 4.86 13.24 -18.42
CA MET A 1 3.70 12.34 -18.11
C MET A 1 2.47 13.20 -17.78
N LYS A 2 1.20 12.75 -17.86
CA LYS A 2 0.06 13.67 -17.58
C LYS A 2 -0.07 13.91 -16.07
N THR A 3 -0.45 15.13 -15.65
CA THR A 3 -0.71 15.47 -14.23
C THR A 3 -1.67 14.48 -13.57
N GLN A 4 -2.66 13.99 -14.33
CA GLN A 4 -3.62 12.97 -13.88
C GLN A 4 -2.95 11.63 -13.50
N ASP A 5 -1.92 11.20 -14.21
CA ASP A 5 -1.24 9.93 -13.93
C ASP A 5 -0.52 10.00 -12.59
N ARG A 6 0.13 11.13 -12.29
CA ARG A 6 0.75 11.39 -10.98
C ARG A 6 -0.29 11.41 -9.87
N GLU A 7 -1.40 12.13 -10.04
CA GLU A 7 -2.47 12.17 -9.04
C GLU A 7 -3.04 10.77 -8.76
N ASN A 8 -3.21 9.96 -9.81
CA ASN A 8 -3.67 8.58 -9.67
C ASN A 8 -2.68 7.73 -8.89
N LEU A 9 -1.37 7.88 -9.14
CA LEU A 9 -0.32 7.17 -8.39
C LEU A 9 -0.29 7.58 -6.91
N VAL A 10 -0.42 8.87 -6.61
CA VAL A 10 -0.47 9.37 -5.22
C VAL A 10 -1.69 8.82 -4.49
N LYS A 11 -2.88 8.87 -5.11
CA LYS A 11 -4.11 8.31 -4.53
C LYS A 11 -3.98 6.81 -4.30
N ALA A 12 -3.44 6.08 -5.27
CA ALA A 12 -3.21 4.65 -5.14
C ALA A 12 -2.25 4.32 -4.00
N ALA A 13 -1.15 5.07 -3.84
CA ALA A 13 -0.20 4.89 -2.74
C ALA A 13 -0.86 5.12 -1.37
N GLN A 14 -1.66 6.18 -1.25
CA GLN A 14 -2.43 6.47 -0.03
C GLN A 14 -3.41 5.34 0.30
N THR A 15 -4.14 4.82 -0.69
CA THR A 15 -5.04 3.67 -0.50
C THR A 15 -4.29 2.41 -0.07
N ALA A 16 -3.12 2.14 -0.66
CA ALA A 16 -2.29 1.00 -0.28
C ALA A 16 -1.77 1.13 1.17
N ASN A 17 -1.43 2.35 1.61
CA ASN A 17 -1.06 2.62 3.00
C ASN A 17 -2.23 2.36 3.97
N LEU A 18 -3.45 2.82 3.65
CA LEU A 18 -4.63 2.53 4.46
C LEU A 18 -4.87 1.02 4.58
N LEU A 19 -4.79 0.29 3.47
CA LEU A 19 -4.88 -1.17 3.46
C LEU A 19 -3.80 -1.82 4.33
N ALA A 20 -2.55 -1.36 4.24
CA ALA A 20 -1.46 -1.87 5.09
C ALA A 20 -1.74 -1.61 6.58
N SER A 21 -2.31 -0.45 6.94
CA SER A 21 -2.70 -0.15 8.31
C SER A 21 -3.78 -1.12 8.83
N ASP A 22 -4.82 -1.38 8.03
CA ASP A 22 -5.89 -2.30 8.41
C ASP A 22 -5.39 -3.75 8.55
N LEU A 23 -4.55 -4.20 7.61
CA LEU A 23 -3.93 -5.52 7.67
C LEU A 23 -2.99 -5.66 8.87
N LYS A 24 -2.25 -4.61 9.22
CA LYS A 24 -1.43 -4.58 10.44
C LYS A 24 -2.28 -4.74 11.69
N ALA A 25 -3.45 -4.10 11.75
CA ALA A 25 -4.37 -4.31 12.87
C ALA A 25 -4.85 -5.77 12.93
N LEU A 26 -5.12 -6.40 11.78
CA LEU A 26 -5.53 -7.81 11.73
C LEU A 26 -4.43 -8.79 12.18
N THR A 27 -3.14 -8.44 12.06
CA THR A 27 -2.06 -9.27 12.65
C THR A 27 -2.16 -9.40 14.17
N ALA A 28 -2.91 -8.53 14.84
CA ALA A 28 -3.19 -8.60 16.27
C ALA A 28 -4.56 -9.23 16.60
N SER A 29 -5.22 -9.85 15.62
CA SER A 29 -6.49 -10.55 15.83
C SER A 29 -6.37 -11.68 16.85
N ALA A 30 -7.44 -11.89 17.63
CA ALA A 30 -7.54 -13.05 18.51
C ALA A 30 -7.77 -14.36 17.75
N ASP A 31 -8.22 -14.28 16.49
CA ASP A 31 -8.28 -15.42 15.58
C ASP A 31 -6.88 -15.65 14.98
N PRO A 32 -6.20 -16.78 15.30
CA PRO A 32 -4.84 -17.04 14.86
C PRO A 32 -4.72 -17.19 13.34
N PHE A 33 -5.78 -17.66 12.66
CA PHE A 33 -5.77 -17.82 11.21
C PHE A 33 -5.85 -16.46 10.51
N LEU A 34 -6.70 -15.55 11.02
CA LEU A 34 -6.74 -14.17 10.53
C LEU A 34 -5.42 -13.44 10.79
N ALA A 35 -4.82 -13.64 11.96
CA ALA A 35 -3.53 -13.04 12.30
C ALA A 35 -2.43 -13.51 11.35
N GLU A 36 -2.32 -14.82 11.11
CA GLU A 36 -1.32 -15.43 10.22
C GLU A 36 -1.49 -14.97 8.76
N LEU A 37 -2.70 -15.11 8.19
CA LEU A 37 -2.95 -14.73 6.81
C LEU A 37 -2.73 -13.23 6.54
N SER A 38 -2.93 -12.39 7.56
CA SER A 38 -2.75 -10.95 7.42
C SER A 38 -1.29 -10.52 7.32
N ILE A 39 -0.32 -11.36 7.74
CA ILE A 39 1.11 -11.03 7.67
C ILE A 39 1.58 -10.93 6.22
N ASP A 40 1.26 -11.92 5.39
CA ASP A 40 1.68 -11.94 3.98
C ASP A 40 0.97 -10.87 3.15
N LEU A 41 -0.30 -10.62 3.47
CA LEU A 41 -1.08 -9.53 2.88
C LEU A 41 -0.50 -8.17 3.25
N LEU A 42 -0.12 -7.97 4.52
CA LEU A 42 0.52 -6.75 5.01
C LEU A 42 1.84 -6.49 4.26
N ALA A 43 2.70 -7.51 4.14
CA ALA A 43 3.95 -7.39 3.41
C ALA A 43 3.72 -6.99 1.93
N SER A 44 2.71 -7.58 1.30
CA SER A 44 2.34 -7.28 -0.09
C SER A 44 1.80 -5.85 -0.24
N ALA A 45 0.93 -5.39 0.66
CA ALA A 45 0.38 -4.04 0.65
C ALA A 45 1.48 -2.97 0.87
N ALA A 46 2.39 -3.20 1.81
CA ALA A 46 3.52 -2.32 2.08
C ALA A 46 4.48 -2.25 0.87
N ALA A 47 4.79 -3.39 0.24
CA ALA A 47 5.63 -3.40 -0.95
C ALA A 47 4.96 -2.67 -2.14
N LEU A 48 3.63 -2.79 -2.28
CA LEU A 48 2.87 -2.07 -3.30
C LEU A 48 2.89 -0.56 -3.06
N GLU A 49 2.66 -0.12 -1.82
CA GLU A 49 2.73 1.29 -1.42
C GLU A 49 4.08 1.92 -1.79
N GLN A 50 5.19 1.25 -1.45
CA GLN A 50 6.53 1.72 -1.77
C GLN A 50 6.77 1.84 -3.29
N ARG A 51 6.28 0.87 -4.06
CA ARG A 51 6.38 0.90 -5.53
C ARG A 51 5.56 2.05 -6.12
N LEU A 52 4.34 2.27 -5.64
CA LEU A 52 3.48 3.37 -6.09
C LEU A 52 4.09 4.73 -5.76
N ASN A 53 4.66 4.90 -4.56
CA ASN A 53 5.40 6.11 -4.20
C ASN A 53 6.60 6.35 -5.12
N ARG A 54 7.40 5.31 -5.41
CA ARG A 54 8.53 5.42 -6.34
C ARG A 54 8.07 5.84 -7.72
N LEU A 55 6.98 5.28 -8.22
CA LEU A 55 6.40 5.67 -9.51
C LEU A 55 5.92 7.13 -9.48
N ALA A 56 5.28 7.58 -8.39
CA ALA A 56 4.81 8.97 -8.22
C ALA A 56 5.97 9.99 -8.18
N VAL A 57 7.13 9.61 -7.66
CA VAL A 57 8.34 10.45 -7.71
C VAL A 57 8.88 10.55 -9.13
N LEU A 58 9.09 9.42 -9.80
CA LEU A 58 9.60 9.40 -11.19
C LEU A 58 8.68 10.14 -12.16
N ALA A 59 7.38 10.05 -11.90
CA ALA A 59 6.31 10.79 -12.53
C ALA A 59 6.40 12.33 -12.40
N SER A 60 7.07 12.83 -11.37
CA SER A 60 7.24 14.26 -11.10
C SER A 60 8.48 14.84 -11.79
N ASP A 61 9.45 13.98 -12.12
CA ASP A 61 10.71 14.35 -12.77
C ASP A 61 10.65 14.24 -14.32
N SER A 62 9.46 13.92 -14.87
CA SER A 62 9.22 13.61 -16.31
C SER A 62 8.18 14.51 -17.00
#